data_AF-A0A6G1SAE6-F1
#
_entry.id   AF-A0A6G1SAE6-F1
#
_cell.length_a   1.000
_cell.length_b   1.000
_cell.length_c   1.000
_cell.angle_alpha   90.00
_cell.angle_beta   90.00
_cell.angle_gamma   90.00
#
_symmetry.space_group_name_H-M   'P 1'
#
loop_
_entity.id
_entity.type
_entity.pdbx_description
1 polymer ?
#
loop_
_entity_poly.entity_id
_entity_poly.type
_entity_poly.pdbx_seq_one_letter_code
_entity_poly.pdbx_strand_id
1 'polypeptide(L)'
;VNWDYESNTEYLKDTTDWDQGARQWLYMTCTMFGYFQTADGDTSFPKGYFDVPYYVQQCKDAFGDEYQDAMVKKGVERTNTVFGDWTPDVDNVMFVNGDIDPWHSLSVLKDVNPSSPAVLISGTSH
;
A
#
# COMPACT_ATOMS: atom_id res chain seq x y z
N VAL A 1 -4.85 24.06 4.72
CA VAL A 1 -4.58 22.74 5.34
C VAL A 1 -3.07 22.66 5.53
N ASN A 2 -2.63 22.49 6.77
CA ASN A 2 -1.22 22.27 7.09
C ASN A 2 -1.01 20.74 7.07
N TRP A 3 -0.06 20.27 6.27
CA TRP A 3 0.20 18.85 6.05
C TRP A 3 1.52 18.41 6.71
N ASP A 4 1.93 19.11 7.76
CA ASP A 4 2.99 18.59 8.61
C ASP A 4 2.59 17.26 9.26
N TYR A 5 3.61 16.55 9.75
CA TYR A 5 3.44 15.22 10.32
C TYR A 5 2.41 15.18 11.44
N GLU A 6 2.44 16.16 12.34
CA GLU A 6 1.56 16.22 13.51
C GLU A 6 0.10 16.42 13.10
N SER A 7 -0.15 17.40 12.22
CA SER A 7 -1.48 17.71 11.70
C SER A 7 -2.08 16.54 10.92
N ASN A 8 -1.25 15.87 10.11
CA ASN A 8 -1.68 14.68 9.36
C ASN A 8 -1.98 13.50 10.29
N THR A 9 -1.15 13.28 11.31
CA THR A 9 -1.34 12.20 12.28
C THR A 9 -2.58 12.42 13.14
N GLU A 10 -2.85 13.64 13.59
CA GLU A 10 -4.09 13.95 14.33
C GLU A 10 -5.34 13.69 13.47
N TYR A 11 -5.30 14.05 12.19
CA TYR A 11 -6.36 13.68 11.25
C TYR A 11 -6.56 12.16 11.15
N LEU A 12 -5.48 11.38 11.07
CA LEU A 12 -5.53 9.92 10.98
C LEU A 12 -5.94 9.23 12.29
N LYS A 13 -5.87 9.92 13.43
CA LYS A 13 -6.33 9.42 14.73
C LYS A 13 -7.83 9.58 14.92
N ASP A 14 -8.48 10.48 14.18
CA ASP A 14 -9.92 10.74 14.31
C ASP A 14 -10.75 9.50 13.94
N THR A 15 -11.48 8.98 14.93
CA THR A 15 -12.35 7.80 14.78
C THR A 15 -13.79 8.17 14.44
N THR A 16 -14.09 9.45 14.33
CA THR A 16 -15.42 9.99 14.05
C THR A 16 -15.61 10.38 12.58
N ASP A 17 -14.52 10.50 11.82
CA ASP A 17 -14.54 10.75 10.38
C ASP A 17 -14.63 9.44 9.57
N TRP A 18 -15.86 9.06 9.25
CA TRP A 18 -16.16 7.85 8.46
C TRP A 18 -16.21 8.10 6.96
N ASP A 19 -16.29 9.37 6.54
CA ASP A 19 -16.61 9.73 5.15
C ASP A 19 -15.37 9.81 4.25
N GLN A 20 -14.18 10.01 4.84
CA GLN A 20 -12.95 10.23 4.05
C GLN A 20 -12.12 8.97 3.79
N GLY A 21 -12.32 7.88 4.53
CA GLY A 21 -11.66 6.58 4.30
C GLY A 21 -10.14 6.53 4.54
N ALA A 22 -9.47 7.67 4.72
CA ALA A 22 -8.01 7.76 4.82
C ALA A 22 -7.46 7.00 6.03
N ARG A 23 -8.14 7.09 7.19
CA ARG A 23 -7.78 6.33 8.39
C ARG A 23 -7.90 4.82 8.16
N GLN A 24 -8.97 4.38 7.50
CA GLN A 24 -9.23 2.98 7.20
C GLN A 24 -8.20 2.44 6.19
N TRP A 25 -7.85 3.24 5.18
CA TRP A 25 -6.78 2.92 4.24
C TRP A 25 -5.42 2.80 4.92
N LEU A 26 -5.08 3.74 5.80
CA LEU A 26 -3.85 3.66 6.59
C LEU A 26 -3.85 2.42 7.48
N TYR A 27 -4.98 2.09 8.12
CA TYR A 27 -5.08 0.88 8.94
C TYR A 27 -4.77 -0.39 8.14
N MET A 28 -5.34 -0.54 6.95
CA MET A 28 -5.02 -1.68 6.08
C MET A 28 -3.56 -1.65 5.62
N THR A 29 -3.01 -0.48 5.34
CA THR A 29 -1.59 -0.32 5.00
C THR A 29 -0.69 -0.80 6.15
N CYS A 30 -1.00 -0.41 7.39
CA CYS A 30 -0.23 -0.76 8.58
C CYS A 30 -0.41 -2.21 9.05
N THR A 31 -1.46 -2.91 8.61
CA THR A 31 -1.80 -4.25 9.14
C THR A 31 -1.86 -5.35 8.09
N MET A 32 -1.85 -4.99 6.80
CA MET A 32 -2.05 -5.94 5.70
C MET A 32 -1.07 -5.71 4.55
N PHE A 33 -0.98 -4.50 4.00
CA PHE A 33 -0.39 -4.30 2.67
C PHE A 33 1.02 -3.71 2.69
N GLY A 34 1.37 -2.87 3.66
CA GLY A 34 2.67 -2.20 3.69
C GLY A 34 2.92 -1.28 2.48
N TYR A 35 1.86 -0.75 1.85
CA TYR A 35 1.90 0.13 0.67
C TYR A 35 2.41 1.55 0.99
N PHE A 36 3.61 1.64 1.54
CA PHE A 36 4.27 2.89 1.85
C PHE A 36 4.90 3.51 0.58
N GLN A 37 4.56 4.76 0.29
CA GLN A 37 5.10 5.50 -0.85
C GLN A 37 6.42 6.17 -0.48
N THR A 38 7.50 5.40 -0.48
CA THR A 38 8.82 5.88 -0.06
C THR A 38 9.51 6.74 -1.13
N ALA A 39 10.32 7.69 -0.69
CA ALA A 39 11.16 8.55 -1.54
C ALA A 39 12.65 8.13 -1.57
N ASP A 40 12.98 6.92 -1.10
CA ASP A 40 14.36 6.44 -0.97
C ASP A 40 15.04 6.09 -2.32
N GLY A 41 14.26 6.05 -3.40
CA GLY A 41 14.71 5.77 -4.76
C GLY A 41 15.29 6.97 -5.51
N ASP A 42 15.31 6.88 -6.83
CA ASP A 42 15.63 8.00 -7.73
C ASP A 42 14.37 8.85 -7.93
N THR A 43 14.11 9.74 -6.96
CA THR A 43 12.93 10.60 -6.95
C THR A 43 13.33 12.08 -6.91
N SER A 44 12.40 12.96 -7.27
CA SER A 44 12.58 14.41 -7.12
C SER A 44 12.48 14.89 -5.66
N PHE A 45 12.10 14.00 -4.73
CA PHE A 45 12.00 14.32 -3.31
C PHE A 45 13.35 14.17 -2.61
N PRO A 46 13.62 14.97 -1.57
CA PRO A 46 14.83 14.78 -0.78
C PRO A 46 14.83 13.39 -0.11
N LYS A 47 15.95 12.69 -0.17
CA LYS A 47 16.12 11.37 0.45
C LYS A 47 15.91 11.44 1.96
N GLY A 48 15.32 10.39 2.54
CA GLY A 48 15.10 10.28 3.99
C GLY A 48 13.94 11.12 4.55
N TYR A 49 13.13 11.78 3.69
CA TYR A 49 11.91 12.46 4.14
C TYR A 49 10.71 11.52 4.25
N PHE A 50 10.62 10.54 3.35
CA PHE A 50 9.54 9.55 3.31
C PHE A 50 10.17 8.16 3.19
N ASP A 51 10.62 7.60 4.30
CA ASP A 51 11.19 6.25 4.36
C ASP A 51 10.23 5.30 5.08
N VAL A 52 10.53 3.99 5.07
CA VAL A 52 9.71 3.01 5.79
C VAL A 52 9.60 3.35 7.29
N PRO A 53 10.69 3.72 8.01
CA PRO A 53 10.61 4.17 9.40
C PRO A 53 9.60 5.30 9.65
N TYR A 54 9.54 6.32 8.79
CA TYR A 54 8.57 7.41 8.87
C TYR A 54 7.13 6.87 8.89
N TYR A 55 6.78 5.99 7.94
CA TYR A 55 5.43 5.45 7.85
C TYR A 55 5.10 4.47 8.98
N VAL A 56 6.08 3.67 9.43
CA VAL A 56 5.91 2.80 10.61
C VAL A 56 5.67 3.64 11.86
N GLN A 57 6.36 4.78 12.02
CA GLN A 57 6.12 5.70 13.12
C GLN A 57 4.72 6.31 13.05
N GLN A 58 4.23 6.65 11.84
CA GLN A 58 2.86 7.12 11.65
C GLN A 58 1.83 6.04 12.03
N CYS A 59 2.05 4.78 11.65
CA CYS A 59 1.19 3.67 12.06
C CYS A 59 1.09 3.57 13.60
N LYS A 60 2.24 3.69 14.27
CA LYS A 60 2.34 3.68 15.72
C LYS A 60 1.58 4.84 16.35
N ASP A 61 1.80 6.06 15.87
CA ASP A 61 1.18 7.26 16.43
C ASP A 61 -0.34 7.32 16.17
N ALA A 62 -0.80 6.75 15.05
CA ALA A 62 -2.22 6.71 14.69
C ALA A 62 -3.02 5.61 15.42
N PHE A 63 -2.40 4.46 15.69
CA PHE A 63 -3.13 3.27 16.14
C PHE A 63 -2.64 2.63 17.44
N GLY A 64 -1.43 2.94 17.92
CA GLY A 64 -0.87 2.43 19.18
C GLY A 64 0.51 1.77 19.05
N ASP A 65 1.16 1.52 20.19
CA ASP A 65 2.53 1.01 20.28
C ASP A 65 2.74 -0.36 19.59
N GLU A 66 1.68 -1.15 19.43
CA GLU A 66 1.73 -2.45 18.77
C GLU A 66 1.86 -2.35 17.24
N TYR A 67 1.50 -1.21 16.63
CA TYR A 67 1.52 -0.99 15.17
C TYR A 67 2.91 -0.57 14.67
N GLN A 68 3.93 -1.32 15.08
CA GLN A 68 5.33 -1.14 14.71
C GLN A 68 5.76 -2.07 13.56
N ASP A 69 7.03 -2.00 13.15
CA ASP A 69 7.60 -2.73 12.01
C ASP A 69 7.26 -4.24 12.00
N ALA A 70 7.30 -4.90 13.16
CA ALA A 70 6.95 -6.31 13.28
C ALA A 70 5.48 -6.61 12.93
N MET A 71 4.55 -5.72 13.26
CA MET A 71 3.13 -5.85 12.92
C MET A 71 2.91 -5.67 11.42
N VAL A 72 3.55 -4.65 10.82
CA VAL A 72 3.48 -4.40 9.37
C VAL A 72 4.01 -5.60 8.60
N LYS A 73 5.23 -6.08 8.92
CA LYS A 73 5.85 -7.23 8.26
C LYS A 73 4.99 -8.48 8.36
N LYS A 74 4.49 -8.79 9.57
CA LYS A 74 3.60 -9.93 9.78
C LYS A 74 2.29 -9.80 8.98
N GLY A 75 1.76 -8.58 8.87
CA GLY A 75 0.60 -8.27 8.06
C GLY A 75 0.83 -8.57 6.58
N VAL A 76 1.91 -8.06 6.01
CA VAL A 76 2.33 -8.29 4.63
C VAL A 76 2.55 -9.78 4.36
N GLU A 77 3.33 -10.45 5.21
CA GLU A 77 3.60 -11.89 5.09
C GLU A 77 2.30 -12.70 5.09
N ARG A 78 1.38 -12.38 6.01
CA ARG A 78 0.07 -13.04 6.08
C ARG A 78 -0.75 -12.79 4.81
N THR A 79 -0.83 -11.54 4.35
CA THR A 79 -1.60 -11.18 3.15
C THR A 79 -1.07 -11.91 1.92
N ASN A 80 0.24 -11.87 1.68
CA ASN A 80 0.85 -12.55 0.54
C ASN A 80 0.69 -14.08 0.64
N THR A 81 0.77 -14.65 1.84
CA THR A 81 0.53 -16.09 2.04
C THR A 81 -0.92 -16.48 1.76
N VAL A 82 -1.89 -15.67 2.19
CA VAL A 82 -3.33 -15.97 2.02
C VAL A 82 -3.77 -15.79 0.56
N PHE A 83 -3.28 -14.76 -0.12
CA PHE A 83 -3.76 -14.38 -1.45
C PHE A 83 -2.83 -14.83 -2.59
N GLY A 84 -1.65 -15.37 -2.29
CA GLY A 84 -0.75 -15.96 -3.30
C GLY A 84 0.18 -14.96 -3.99
N ASP A 85 0.34 -13.75 -3.44
CA ASP A 85 1.27 -12.72 -3.95
C ASP A 85 1.07 -12.48 -5.46
N TRP A 86 2.13 -12.52 -6.28
CA TRP A 86 2.06 -12.40 -7.75
C TRP A 86 1.61 -13.66 -8.48
N THR A 87 1.32 -14.74 -7.75
CA THR A 87 0.83 -16.01 -8.29
C THR A 87 -0.42 -16.47 -7.55
N PRO A 88 -1.50 -15.66 -7.53
CA PRO A 88 -2.75 -16.02 -6.86
C PRO A 88 -3.37 -17.28 -7.49
N ASP A 89 -3.90 -18.16 -6.65
CA ASP A 89 -4.64 -19.35 -7.07
C ASP A 89 -6.11 -18.98 -7.36
N VAL A 90 -6.35 -18.48 -8.58
CA VAL A 90 -7.66 -17.96 -9.02
C VAL A 90 -8.03 -18.41 -10.42
N ASP A 91 -9.32 -18.66 -10.65
CA ASP A 91 -9.87 -18.99 -11.96
C ASP A 91 -10.83 -17.90 -12.45
N ASN A 92 -10.81 -17.63 -13.75
CA ASN A 92 -11.67 -16.64 -14.42
C ASN A 92 -11.49 -15.20 -13.92
N VAL A 93 -10.24 -14.80 -13.64
CA VAL A 93 -9.88 -13.44 -13.21
C VAL A 93 -8.93 -12.79 -14.21
N MET A 94 -9.33 -11.65 -14.79
CA MET A 94 -8.46 -10.88 -15.68
C MET A 94 -7.77 -9.75 -14.91
N PHE A 95 -6.44 -9.69 -14.99
CA PHE A 95 -5.63 -8.62 -14.37
C PHE A 95 -5.28 -7.56 -15.41
N VAL A 96 -5.90 -6.38 -15.34
CA VAL A 96 -5.67 -5.29 -16.30
C VAL A 96 -4.92 -4.16 -15.60
N ASN A 97 -3.80 -3.73 -16.19
CA ASN A 97 -2.95 -2.67 -15.66
C ASN A 97 -2.52 -1.71 -16.77
N GLY A 98 -2.22 -0.46 -16.41
CA GLY A 98 -1.57 0.51 -17.30
C GLY A 98 -0.08 0.65 -16.98
N ASP A 99 0.78 0.81 -17.98
CA ASP A 99 2.24 0.90 -17.78
C ASP A 99 2.70 2.24 -17.16
N ILE A 100 1.86 3.28 -17.15
CA ILE A 100 2.13 4.57 -16.50
C ILE A 100 1.61 4.57 -15.05
N ASP A 101 0.59 3.76 -14.70
CA ASP A 101 0.04 3.69 -13.34
C ASP A 101 1.10 3.11 -12.38
N PRO A 102 1.64 3.87 -11.40
CA PRO A 102 2.66 3.34 -10.50
C PRO A 102 2.20 2.08 -9.73
N TRP A 103 0.89 1.88 -9.55
CA TRP A 103 0.32 0.72 -8.88
C TRP A 103 0.43 -0.58 -9.68
N HIS A 104 0.71 -0.54 -11.00
CA HIS A 104 0.91 -1.77 -11.79
C HIS A 104 2.04 -2.64 -11.24
N SER A 105 3.04 -2.02 -10.58
CA SER A 105 4.16 -2.71 -9.94
C SER A 105 3.74 -3.63 -8.80
N LEU A 106 2.56 -3.42 -8.22
CA LEU A 106 1.98 -4.22 -7.13
C LEU A 106 0.91 -5.21 -7.64
N SER A 107 0.88 -5.48 -8.94
CA SER A 107 -0.16 -6.28 -9.59
C SER A 107 0.42 -7.51 -10.30
N VAL A 108 -0.46 -8.40 -10.74
CA VAL A 108 -0.14 -9.53 -11.60
C VAL A 108 0.03 -9.02 -13.03
N LEU A 109 1.25 -9.09 -13.57
CA LEU A 109 1.60 -8.60 -14.90
C LEU A 109 1.81 -9.70 -15.95
N LYS A 110 1.59 -10.96 -15.56
CA LYS A 110 1.71 -12.14 -16.43
C LYS A 110 0.55 -13.08 -16.13
N ASP A 111 0.08 -13.78 -17.15
CA ASP A 111 -0.95 -14.80 -17.00
C ASP A 111 -0.57 -15.78 -15.89
N VAL A 112 -1.47 -16.00 -14.92
CA VAL A 112 -1.26 -16.97 -13.83
C VAL A 112 -1.71 -18.36 -14.24
N ASN A 113 -2.74 -18.46 -15.10
CA ASN A 113 -3.19 -19.68 -15.75
C ASN A 113 -4.02 -19.35 -17.01
N PRO A 114 -4.38 -20.33 -17.86
CA PRO A 114 -5.11 -20.09 -19.11
C PRO A 114 -6.49 -19.43 -18.96
N SER A 115 -7.10 -19.45 -17.78
CA SER A 115 -8.40 -18.81 -17.49
C SER A 115 -8.26 -17.45 -16.81
N SER A 116 -7.05 -17.08 -16.39
CA SER A 116 -6.76 -15.87 -15.62
C SER A 116 -5.59 -15.09 -16.24
N PRO A 117 -5.83 -14.38 -17.37
CA PRO A 117 -4.79 -13.66 -18.09
C PRO A 117 -4.47 -12.30 -17.46
N ALA A 118 -3.28 -11.77 -17.78
CA ALA A 118 -2.86 -10.42 -17.44
C ALA A 118 -2.62 -9.56 -18.68
N VAL A 119 -3.08 -8.32 -18.65
CA VAL A 119 -2.97 -7.34 -19.74
C VAL A 119 -2.32 -6.08 -19.20
N LEU A 120 -1.19 -5.70 -19.80
CA LEU A 120 -0.53 -4.42 -19.56
C LEU A 120 -0.76 -3.50 -20.76
N ILE A 121 -1.50 -2.42 -20.56
CA ILE A 121 -1.89 -1.47 -21.61
C ILE A 121 -0.87 -0.33 -21.65
N SER A 122 -0.22 -0.17 -22.80
CA SER A 122 0.79 0.87 -22.95
C SER A 122 0.20 2.26 -23.07
N GLY A 123 0.82 3.24 -22.41
CA GLY A 123 0.44 4.64 -22.40
C GLY A 123 -0.72 4.98 -21.48
N THR A 124 -1.05 4.13 -20.49
CA THR A 124 -2.25 4.31 -19.65
C THR A 124 -1.94 4.34 -18.16
N SER A 125 -2.72 5.14 -17.43
CA SER A 125 -2.70 5.31 -15.97
C SER A 125 -3.96 4.68 -15.35
N HIS A 126 -4.15 4.86 -14.03
CA HIS A 126 -5.35 4.48 -13.28
C HIS A 126 -6.64 5.09 -13.84
#